data_AF-A0A8I1X617-F1
#
_entry.id   AF-A0A8I1X617-F1
#
_cell.length_a   1.000
_cell.length_b   1.000
_cell.length_c   1.000
_cell.angle_alpha   90.00
_cell.angle_beta   90.00
_cell.angle_gamma   90.00
#
_symmetry.space_group_name_H-M   'P 1'
#
loop_
_entity.id
_entity.type
_entity.pdbx_description
1 polymer ?
#
loop_
_entity_poly.entity_id
_entity_poly.type
_entity_poly.pdbx_seq_one_letter_code
_entity_poly.pdbx_strand_id
1 'polypeptide(L)'
;MNITFLGTSSGVPSLTRNVSSLALKLSQSSEVWLFDCGEGTQHQIMKSNIKSSQIKKIFITHMHGDHIYGLPGLLATLGLSGNSEGIQIYGPSGLRSFINSSLKSSFCKLSFPLNFVEVENFASENKILFENNKIKVNCACLKHKIPAYGYRVSEKDKPGIFDIKKAESLKIAPGPIYSELQQGKKVVLADGRTFDGKEFCGPPRKGESFVYCTDTVFSESAVSLSKNADLLVHESTFSVEDESMAYEKLHSTTIMAAKTALLSNTKKLIITHLSPRYTNKNAITPSDLLKEAQKVFPNTYLAKDFLTAEIK
;
A
#
# COMPACT_ATOMS: atom_id res chain seq x y z
N MET A 1 -4.07 7.51 6.30
CA MET A 1 -4.55 6.59 5.26
C MET A 1 -4.85 5.28 5.97
N ASN A 2 -5.75 4.48 5.41
CA ASN A 2 -6.15 3.20 6.00
C ASN A 2 -5.94 2.08 5.00
N ILE A 3 -5.51 0.92 5.48
CA ILE A 3 -5.41 -0.28 4.67
C ILE A 3 -6.49 -1.28 5.06
N THR A 4 -6.99 -2.03 4.10
CA THR A 4 -7.89 -3.16 4.30
C THR A 4 -7.33 -4.37 3.56
N PHE A 5 -7.06 -5.45 4.29
CA PHE A 5 -6.62 -6.71 3.69
C PHE A 5 -7.81 -7.41 3.05
N LEU A 6 -7.72 -7.73 1.76
CA LEU A 6 -8.77 -8.47 1.03
C LEU A 6 -8.43 -9.95 0.92
N GLY A 7 -7.15 -10.30 0.97
CA GLY A 7 -6.68 -11.67 1.11
C GLY A 7 -5.27 -11.72 1.68
N THR A 8 -4.98 -12.79 2.41
CA THR A 8 -3.81 -12.91 3.28
C THR A 8 -3.14 -14.30 3.23
N SER A 9 -3.58 -15.16 2.31
CA SER A 9 -3.05 -16.50 2.08
C SER A 9 -1.97 -16.47 1.00
N SER A 10 -0.97 -17.36 1.12
CA SER A 10 0.06 -17.58 0.12
C SER A 10 -0.29 -18.71 -0.85
N GLY A 11 -0.07 -18.48 -2.15
CA GLY A 11 -0.13 -19.46 -3.23
C GLY A 11 -1.53 -19.93 -3.62
N VAL A 12 -2.37 -20.28 -2.64
CA VAL A 12 -3.72 -20.80 -2.84
C VAL A 12 -4.70 -20.24 -1.81
N PRO A 13 -5.99 -20.08 -2.16
CA PRO A 13 -7.00 -19.68 -1.20
C PRO A 13 -7.32 -20.81 -0.23
N SER A 14 -7.90 -20.45 0.92
CA SER A 14 -8.42 -21.36 1.92
C SER A 14 -9.83 -20.94 2.34
N LEU A 15 -10.51 -21.76 3.15
CA LEU A 15 -11.82 -21.42 3.69
C LEU A 15 -11.82 -20.12 4.54
N THR A 16 -10.67 -19.72 5.07
CA THR A 16 -10.55 -18.59 6.00
C THR A 16 -9.75 -17.41 5.47
N ARG A 17 -8.97 -17.60 4.40
CA ARG A 17 -8.06 -16.60 3.83
C ARG A 17 -8.04 -16.73 2.32
N ASN A 18 -8.36 -15.66 1.60
CA ASN A 18 -8.15 -15.56 0.17
C ASN A 18 -6.68 -15.26 -0.16
N VAL A 19 -6.30 -15.40 -1.43
CA VAL A 19 -4.97 -15.01 -1.94
C VAL A 19 -4.75 -13.50 -1.95
N SER A 20 -3.48 -13.09 -2.07
CA SER A 20 -2.97 -11.72 -1.92
C SER A 20 -3.80 -10.63 -2.61
N SER A 21 -4.34 -9.72 -1.79
CA SER A 21 -4.76 -8.39 -2.22
C SER A 21 -4.96 -7.48 -1.00
N LEU A 22 -4.58 -6.21 -1.14
CA LEU A 22 -4.73 -5.17 -0.13
C LEU A 22 -5.27 -3.89 -0.77
N ALA A 23 -6.24 -3.25 -0.12
CA ALA A 23 -6.76 -1.94 -0.51
C ALA A 23 -6.19 -0.85 0.40
N LEU A 24 -5.56 0.17 -0.18
CA LEU A 24 -5.14 1.40 0.49
C LEU A 24 -6.16 2.50 0.17
N LYS A 25 -6.82 3.02 1.21
CA LYS A 25 -7.70 4.19 1.12
C LYS A 25 -6.94 5.43 1.57
N LEU A 26 -6.81 6.40 0.67
CA LEU A 26 -6.11 7.66 0.94
C LEU A 26 -6.90 8.55 1.92
N SER A 27 -6.20 9.32 2.76
CA SER A 27 -6.87 10.17 3.76
C SER A 27 -7.53 11.43 3.17
N GLN A 28 -7.01 11.91 2.04
CA GLN A 28 -7.41 13.21 1.46
C GLN A 28 -8.15 13.08 0.12
N SER A 29 -8.53 11.87 -0.27
CA SER A 29 -9.35 11.60 -1.44
C SER A 29 -10.21 10.37 -1.17
N SER A 30 -11.29 10.24 -1.92
CA SER A 30 -12.08 9.01 -1.95
C SER A 30 -11.46 7.94 -2.84
N GLU A 31 -10.16 8.03 -3.16
CA GLU A 31 -9.48 7.04 -4.01
C GLU A 31 -9.05 5.83 -3.18
N VAL A 32 -9.21 4.66 -3.81
CA VAL A 32 -8.68 3.39 -3.36
C VAL A 32 -7.62 2.92 -4.35
N TRP A 33 -6.48 2.52 -3.81
CA TRP A 33 -5.40 1.89 -4.57
C TRP A 33 -5.30 0.43 -4.14
N LEU A 34 -5.22 -0.49 -5.10
CA LEU A 34 -5.02 -1.91 -4.81
C LEU A 34 -3.55 -2.29 -4.91
N PHE A 35 -3.10 -3.15 -4.02
CA PHE A 35 -1.80 -3.82 -4.05
C PHE A 35 -2.05 -5.31 -4.18
N ASP A 36 -1.60 -5.88 -5.29
CA ASP A 36 -1.97 -7.18 -5.82
C ASP A 36 -3.49 -7.37 -6.01
N CYS A 37 -3.84 -8.33 -6.86
CA CYS A 37 -5.20 -8.67 -7.21
C CYS A 37 -5.28 -10.15 -7.56
N GLY A 38 -5.02 -11.00 -6.56
CA GLY A 38 -5.20 -12.44 -6.65
C GLY A 38 -6.64 -12.85 -6.99
N GLU A 39 -6.82 -14.10 -7.40
CA GLU A 39 -8.14 -14.66 -7.69
C GLU A 39 -9.12 -14.40 -6.54
N GLY A 40 -10.37 -14.08 -6.88
CA GLY A 40 -11.40 -13.81 -5.87
C GLY A 40 -11.39 -12.39 -5.28
N THR A 41 -10.40 -11.54 -5.59
CA THR A 41 -10.31 -10.17 -5.04
C THR A 41 -11.61 -9.36 -5.22
N GLN A 42 -12.27 -9.44 -6.37
CA GLN A 42 -13.56 -8.75 -6.57
C GLN A 42 -14.67 -9.23 -5.61
N HIS A 43 -14.70 -10.52 -5.29
CA HIS A 43 -15.66 -11.08 -4.33
C HIS A 43 -15.34 -10.62 -2.90
N GLN A 44 -14.05 -10.48 -2.58
CA GLN A 44 -13.62 -9.93 -1.29
C GLN A 44 -13.96 -8.44 -1.19
N ILE A 45 -13.83 -7.67 -2.28
CA ILE A 45 -14.30 -6.27 -2.33
C ILE A 45 -15.79 -6.19 -2.02
N MET A 46 -16.63 -7.04 -2.62
CA MET A 46 -18.08 -7.09 -2.36
C MET A 46 -18.44 -7.38 -0.90
N LYS A 47 -17.59 -8.12 -0.17
CA LYS A 47 -17.78 -8.45 1.25
C LYS A 47 -17.18 -7.39 2.19
N SER A 48 -16.52 -6.37 1.64
CA SER A 48 -15.78 -5.35 2.39
C SER A 48 -16.46 -3.98 2.31
N ASN A 49 -15.91 -3.01 3.04
CA ASN A 49 -16.32 -1.60 2.95
C ASN A 49 -15.68 -0.84 1.77
N ILE A 50 -14.91 -1.51 0.91
CA ILE A 50 -14.24 -0.92 -0.24
C ILE A 50 -15.24 -0.75 -1.38
N LYS A 51 -15.37 0.47 -1.90
CA LYS A 51 -16.20 0.74 -3.08
C LYS A 51 -15.37 0.51 -4.34
N SER A 52 -15.81 -0.42 -5.18
CA SER A 52 -15.13 -0.74 -6.44
C SER A 52 -14.98 0.48 -7.36
N SER A 53 -15.98 1.38 -7.39
CA SER A 53 -15.95 2.65 -8.15
C SER A 53 -14.86 3.63 -7.71
N GLN A 54 -14.29 3.45 -6.51
CA GLN A 54 -13.22 4.27 -5.97
C GLN A 54 -11.82 3.77 -6.37
N ILE A 55 -11.72 2.59 -7.00
CA ILE A 55 -10.45 2.02 -7.44
C ILE A 55 -9.92 2.82 -8.63
N LYS A 56 -8.74 3.42 -8.47
CA LYS A 56 -8.10 4.24 -9.51
C LYS A 56 -6.72 3.75 -9.92
N LYS A 57 -6.03 3.06 -9.02
CA LYS A 57 -4.68 2.53 -9.26
C LYS A 57 -4.57 1.10 -8.74
N ILE A 58 -3.87 0.25 -9.48
CA ILE A 58 -3.55 -1.13 -9.09
C ILE A 58 -2.05 -1.32 -9.24
N PHE A 59 -1.39 -1.75 -8.18
CA PHE A 59 0.04 -2.03 -8.11
C PHE A 59 0.24 -3.53 -7.96
N ILE A 60 0.94 -4.16 -8.89
CA ILE A 60 1.21 -5.60 -8.90
C ILE A 60 2.68 -5.81 -8.53
N THR A 61 2.92 -6.66 -7.54
CA THR A 61 4.28 -6.94 -7.05
C THR A 61 5.05 -7.83 -8.02
N HIS A 62 4.42 -8.89 -8.51
CA HIS A 62 5.03 -9.86 -9.43
C HIS A 62 3.96 -10.66 -10.19
N MET A 63 4.38 -11.50 -11.14
CA MET A 63 3.50 -12.19 -12.10
C MET A 63 2.96 -13.57 -11.64
N HIS A 64 3.05 -13.93 -10.36
CA HIS A 64 2.42 -15.17 -9.89
C HIS A 64 0.89 -15.07 -9.85
N GLY A 65 0.22 -16.21 -10.06
CA GLY A 65 -1.23 -16.27 -10.26
C GLY A 65 -2.05 -15.79 -9.08
N ASP A 66 -1.61 -16.11 -7.86
CA ASP A 66 -2.21 -15.68 -6.61
C ASP A 66 -2.08 -14.17 -6.34
N HIS A 67 -1.39 -13.43 -7.22
CA HIS A 67 -1.30 -11.97 -7.20
C HIS A 67 -1.97 -11.29 -8.41
N ILE A 68 -2.27 -12.01 -9.50
CA ILE A 68 -2.76 -11.39 -10.75
C ILE A 68 -4.04 -11.98 -11.34
N TYR A 69 -4.43 -13.22 -10.99
CA TYR A 69 -5.55 -13.90 -11.67
C TYR A 69 -6.91 -13.26 -11.40
N GLY A 70 -7.04 -12.41 -10.39
CA GLY A 70 -8.25 -11.63 -10.14
C GLY A 70 -8.41 -10.43 -11.07
N LEU A 71 -7.35 -9.98 -11.75
CA LEU A 71 -7.37 -8.76 -12.57
C LEU A 71 -8.41 -8.79 -13.69
N PRO A 72 -8.48 -9.83 -14.56
CA PRO A 72 -9.42 -9.79 -15.67
C PRO A 72 -10.88 -9.67 -15.20
N GLY A 73 -11.25 -10.45 -14.18
CA GLY A 73 -12.60 -10.42 -13.59
C GLY A 73 -12.92 -9.08 -12.93
N LEU A 74 -12.00 -8.54 -12.13
CA LEU A 74 -12.18 -7.24 -11.49
C LEU A 74 -12.36 -6.12 -12.52
N LEU A 75 -11.51 -6.07 -13.55
CA LEU A 75 -11.57 -5.05 -14.59
C LEU A 75 -12.88 -5.12 -15.39
N ALA A 76 -13.34 -6.33 -15.73
CA ALA A 76 -14.63 -6.53 -16.38
C ALA A 76 -15.80 -5.99 -15.52
N THR A 77 -15.81 -6.30 -14.21
CA THR A 77 -16.81 -5.79 -13.26
C THR A 77 -16.79 -4.26 -13.15
N LEU A 78 -15.60 -3.66 -13.11
CA LEU A 78 -15.47 -2.21 -13.12
C LEU A 78 -15.99 -1.60 -14.44
N GLY A 79 -15.81 -2.30 -15.56
CA GLY A 79 -16.26 -1.86 -16.88
C GLY A 79 -17.78 -1.75 -16.99
N LEU A 80 -18.49 -2.63 -16.29
CA LEU A 80 -19.95 -2.60 -16.18
C LEU A 80 -20.47 -1.46 -15.29
N SER A 81 -19.61 -0.94 -14.40
CA SER A 81 -19.98 0.07 -13.41
C SER A 81 -19.80 1.52 -13.89
N GLY A 82 -19.37 1.74 -15.15
CA GLY A 82 -19.33 3.06 -15.78
C GLY A 82 -18.23 4.02 -15.27
N ASN A 83 -17.03 3.53 -14.96
CA ASN A 83 -15.91 4.37 -14.48
C ASN A 83 -15.23 5.14 -15.64
N SER A 84 -15.58 6.40 -15.87
CA SER A 84 -15.10 7.18 -17.04
C SER A 84 -13.62 7.57 -17.02
N GLU A 85 -12.97 7.61 -15.86
CA GLU A 85 -11.59 8.15 -15.71
C GLU A 85 -10.49 7.12 -16.00
N GLY A 86 -10.84 5.84 -16.17
CA GLY A 86 -9.88 4.76 -16.39
C GLY A 86 -9.16 4.28 -15.13
N ILE A 87 -8.24 3.33 -15.32
CA ILE A 87 -7.45 2.71 -14.25
C ILE A 87 -5.97 2.71 -14.65
N GLN A 88 -5.13 3.15 -13.71
CA GLN A 88 -3.68 3.04 -13.87
C GLN A 88 -3.20 1.72 -13.25
N ILE A 89 -2.41 0.97 -14.01
CA ILE A 89 -1.91 -0.34 -13.62
C ILE A 89 -0.38 -0.28 -13.62
N TYR A 90 0.21 -0.49 -12.46
CA TYR A 90 1.64 -0.51 -12.23
C TYR A 90 2.06 -1.94 -11.97
N GLY A 91 3.09 -2.44 -12.66
CA GLY A 91 3.59 -3.78 -12.37
C GLY A 91 4.69 -4.22 -13.34
N PRO A 92 5.12 -5.48 -13.24
CA PRO A 92 6.14 -6.03 -14.11
C PRO A 92 5.73 -6.04 -15.58
N SER A 93 6.74 -6.06 -16.43
CA SER A 93 6.64 -6.43 -17.84
C SER A 93 5.84 -7.73 -18.03
N GLY A 94 5.04 -7.76 -19.09
CA GLY A 94 4.11 -8.87 -19.38
C GLY A 94 2.70 -8.68 -18.81
N LEU A 95 2.51 -7.83 -17.78
CA LEU A 95 1.19 -7.57 -17.19
C LEU A 95 0.16 -7.04 -18.21
N ARG A 96 0.58 -6.14 -19.09
CA ARG A 96 -0.24 -5.62 -20.20
C ARG A 96 -0.69 -6.74 -21.14
N SER A 97 0.22 -7.65 -21.50
CA SER A 97 -0.09 -8.76 -22.40
C SER A 97 -1.07 -9.75 -21.75
N PHE A 98 -0.84 -10.09 -20.48
CA PHE A 98 -1.75 -10.94 -19.70
C PHE A 98 -3.18 -10.39 -19.69
N ILE A 99 -3.38 -9.14 -19.26
CA ILE A 99 -4.70 -8.53 -19.19
C ILE A 99 -5.35 -8.44 -20.58
N ASN A 100 -4.63 -7.93 -21.58
CA ASN A 100 -5.17 -7.78 -22.93
C ASN A 100 -5.57 -9.12 -23.55
N SER A 101 -4.79 -10.17 -23.32
CA SER A 101 -5.08 -11.51 -23.82
C SER A 101 -6.35 -12.08 -23.18
N SER A 102 -6.48 -11.97 -21.86
CA SER A 102 -7.68 -12.40 -21.15
C SER A 102 -8.94 -11.67 -21.62
N LEU A 103 -8.89 -10.33 -21.70
CA LEU A 103 -10.04 -9.52 -22.15
C LEU A 103 -10.41 -9.81 -23.61
N LYS A 104 -9.41 -9.96 -24.49
CA LYS A 104 -9.62 -10.30 -25.90
C LYS A 104 -10.28 -11.68 -26.05
N SER A 105 -9.76 -12.70 -25.36
CA SER A 105 -10.29 -14.06 -25.45
C SER A 105 -11.69 -14.20 -24.87
N SER A 106 -12.08 -13.35 -23.91
CA SER A 106 -13.43 -13.33 -23.35
C SER A 106 -14.37 -12.33 -24.04
N PHE A 107 -13.95 -11.71 -25.15
CA PHE A 107 -14.69 -10.65 -25.85
C PHE A 107 -15.11 -9.48 -24.94
N CYS A 108 -14.36 -9.22 -23.87
CA CYS A 108 -14.66 -8.15 -22.93
C CYS A 108 -14.16 -6.81 -23.48
N LYS A 109 -15.08 -5.85 -23.62
CA LYS A 109 -14.77 -4.46 -23.98
C LYS A 109 -14.96 -3.58 -22.75
N LEU A 110 -13.88 -2.96 -22.30
CA LEU A 110 -13.94 -2.01 -21.18
C LEU A 110 -14.51 -0.68 -21.65
N SER A 111 -15.32 -0.06 -20.81
CA SER A 111 -15.90 1.28 -21.03
C SER A 111 -14.91 2.42 -20.72
N PHE A 112 -13.66 2.09 -20.39
CA PHE A 112 -12.66 3.03 -19.90
C PHE A 112 -11.23 2.63 -20.30
N PRO A 113 -10.29 3.59 -20.30
CA PRO A 113 -8.90 3.31 -20.68
C PRO A 113 -8.12 2.61 -19.56
N LEU A 114 -7.22 1.70 -19.95
CA LEU A 114 -6.19 1.12 -19.09
C LEU A 114 -4.84 1.75 -19.39
N ASN A 115 -4.21 2.34 -18.37
CA ASN A 115 -2.89 2.96 -18.49
C ASN A 115 -1.86 2.11 -17.76
N PHE A 116 -0.99 1.43 -18.49
CA PHE A 116 0.03 0.57 -17.89
C PHE A 116 1.36 1.30 -17.70
N VAL A 117 1.99 1.09 -16.56
CA VAL A 117 3.32 1.57 -16.21
C VAL A 117 4.16 0.37 -15.77
N GLU A 118 5.18 0.04 -16.56
CA GLU A 118 6.18 -0.98 -16.21
C GLU A 118 7.16 -0.40 -15.18
N VAL A 119 7.49 -1.17 -14.15
CA VAL A 119 8.16 -0.67 -12.92
C VAL A 119 9.65 -0.98 -12.85
N GLU A 120 10.14 -1.86 -13.73
CA GLU A 120 11.52 -2.35 -13.83
C GLU A 120 12.56 -1.23 -13.67
N ASN A 121 12.50 -0.25 -14.58
CA ASN A 121 13.49 0.84 -14.63
C ASN A 121 13.35 1.81 -13.45
N PHE A 122 12.14 1.94 -12.89
CA PHE A 122 11.94 2.76 -11.69
C PHE A 122 12.58 2.11 -10.46
N ALA A 123 12.44 0.78 -10.35
CA ALA A 123 12.96 0.01 -9.24
C ALA A 123 14.49 -0.14 -9.31
N SER A 124 15.05 -0.42 -10.50
CA SER A 124 16.49 -0.62 -10.68
C SER A 124 17.30 0.67 -10.55
N GLU A 125 16.75 1.80 -11.00
CA GLU A 125 17.41 3.10 -10.97
C GLU A 125 17.00 3.97 -9.76
N ASN A 126 16.19 3.42 -8.83
CA ASN A 126 15.67 4.12 -7.66
C ASN A 126 14.96 5.45 -8.00
N LYS A 127 14.20 5.45 -9.10
CA LYS A 127 13.43 6.61 -9.56
C LYS A 127 12.06 6.67 -8.87
N ILE A 128 11.45 7.85 -8.94
CA ILE A 128 10.10 8.07 -8.43
C ILE A 128 9.10 7.47 -9.42
N LEU A 129 8.27 6.54 -8.97
CA LEU A 129 7.30 5.84 -9.82
C LEU A 129 6.07 6.72 -10.12
N PHE A 130 5.60 7.45 -9.12
CA PHE A 130 4.47 8.36 -9.24
C PHE A 130 4.61 9.48 -8.21
N GLU A 131 4.28 10.71 -8.61
CA GLU A 131 4.26 11.85 -7.70
C GLU A 131 3.17 12.84 -8.09
N ASN A 132 2.46 13.34 -7.09
CA ASN A 132 1.58 14.51 -7.23
C ASN A 132 1.81 15.47 -6.05
N ASN A 133 0.93 16.47 -5.89
CA ASN A 133 1.05 17.47 -4.83
C ASN A 133 0.89 16.92 -3.40
N LYS A 134 0.40 15.69 -3.23
CA LYS A 134 0.06 15.10 -1.94
C LYS A 134 0.82 13.82 -1.62
N ILE A 135 1.15 13.01 -2.63
CA ILE A 135 1.67 11.66 -2.47
C ILE A 135 2.84 11.44 -3.42
N LYS A 136 3.81 10.66 -2.95
CA LYS A 136 4.94 10.12 -3.69
C LYS A 136 4.94 8.59 -3.57
N VAL A 137 5.20 7.90 -4.66
CA VAL A 137 5.35 6.44 -4.71
C VAL A 137 6.74 6.09 -5.24
N ASN A 138 7.41 5.18 -4.52
CA ASN A 138 8.65 4.56 -4.94
C ASN A 138 8.45 3.04 -5.02
N CYS A 139 9.26 2.38 -5.84
CA CYS A 139 9.36 0.92 -5.87
C CYS A 139 10.83 0.49 -5.77
N ALA A 140 11.05 -0.76 -5.40
CA ALA A 140 12.38 -1.36 -5.35
C ALA A 140 12.30 -2.85 -5.69
N CYS A 141 13.37 -3.40 -6.27
CA CYS A 141 13.47 -4.81 -6.60
C CYS A 141 13.51 -5.66 -5.33
N LEU A 142 12.76 -6.76 -5.30
CA LEU A 142 12.77 -7.75 -4.22
C LEU A 142 13.51 -9.01 -4.66
N LYS A 143 13.76 -9.93 -3.72
CA LYS A 143 14.47 -11.18 -3.98
C LYS A 143 13.49 -12.35 -3.98
N HIS A 144 13.01 -12.70 -5.17
CA HIS A 144 12.03 -13.76 -5.38
C HIS A 144 12.36 -14.59 -6.63
N LYS A 145 11.58 -15.65 -6.91
CA LYS A 145 11.82 -16.58 -8.04
C LYS A 145 11.69 -15.94 -9.41
N ILE A 146 10.82 -14.94 -9.51
CA ILE A 146 10.61 -14.13 -10.70
C ILE A 146 10.82 -12.65 -10.34
N PRO A 147 10.95 -11.73 -11.31
CA PRO A 147 11.01 -10.30 -11.03
C PRO A 147 9.86 -9.87 -10.12
N ALA A 148 10.22 -9.29 -8.98
CA ALA A 148 9.30 -8.89 -7.92
C ALA A 148 9.68 -7.51 -7.37
N TYR A 149 8.66 -6.76 -6.96
CA TYR A 149 8.81 -5.37 -6.55
C TYR A 149 8.04 -5.06 -5.28
N GLY A 150 8.66 -4.31 -4.38
CA GLY A 150 8.00 -3.70 -3.25
C GLY A 150 7.60 -2.27 -3.58
N TYR A 151 6.56 -1.76 -2.91
CA TYR A 151 6.06 -0.40 -3.11
C TYR A 151 6.03 0.40 -1.81
N ARG A 152 6.48 1.65 -1.87
CA ARG A 152 6.35 2.63 -0.78
C ARG A 152 5.45 3.77 -1.22
N VAL A 153 4.37 4.01 -0.48
CA VAL A 153 3.51 5.18 -0.62
C VAL A 153 3.81 6.14 0.53
N SER A 154 4.16 7.38 0.22
CA SER A 154 4.44 8.42 1.22
C SER A 154 3.58 9.65 0.95
N GLU A 155 2.77 10.07 1.91
CA GLU A 155 2.18 11.40 1.90
C GLU A 155 3.28 12.45 2.11
N LYS A 156 3.17 13.58 1.41
CA LYS A 156 4.00 14.76 1.65
C LYS A 156 3.62 15.38 2.99
N ASP A 157 4.58 16.07 3.60
CA ASP A 157 4.36 16.79 4.84
C ASP A 157 3.29 17.87 4.66
N LYS A 158 2.44 18.01 5.68
CA LYS A 158 1.35 18.97 5.68
C LYS A 158 1.78 20.21 6.47
N PRO A 159 1.29 21.41 6.09
CA PRO A 159 1.46 22.58 6.94
C PRO A 159 0.94 22.32 8.35
N GLY A 160 1.49 23.09 9.29
CA GLY A 160 1.03 23.12 10.67
C GLY A 160 -0.45 23.44 10.80
N ILE A 161 -0.99 23.18 11.98
CA ILE A 161 -2.34 23.62 12.31
C ILE A 161 -2.34 25.14 12.35
N PHE A 162 -3.26 25.76 11.62
CA PHE A 162 -3.43 27.21 11.58
C PHE A 162 -4.04 27.70 12.90
N ASP A 163 -3.44 28.73 13.48
CA ASP A 163 -3.91 29.37 14.70
C ASP A 163 -5.01 30.39 14.39
N ILE A 164 -6.24 29.87 14.35
CA ILE A 164 -7.44 30.67 14.11
C ILE A 164 -7.60 31.75 15.19
N LYS A 165 -7.30 31.44 16.46
CA LYS A 165 -7.46 32.39 17.57
C LYS A 165 -6.52 33.58 17.43
N LYS A 166 -5.28 33.35 17.01
CA LYS A 166 -4.33 34.43 16.72
C LYS A 166 -4.81 35.30 15.56
N ALA A 167 -5.30 34.69 14.47
CA ALA A 167 -5.85 35.41 13.33
C ALA A 167 -7.07 36.28 13.71
N GLU A 168 -7.99 35.74 14.52
CA GLU A 168 -9.15 36.46 15.04
C GLU A 168 -8.74 37.62 15.95
N SER A 169 -7.76 37.41 16.85
CA SER A 169 -7.25 38.46 17.75
C SER A 169 -6.63 39.64 17.00
N LEU A 170 -6.07 39.36 15.82
CA LEU A 170 -5.50 40.35 14.91
C LEU A 170 -6.53 40.88 13.90
N LYS A 171 -7.83 40.55 14.06
CA LYS A 171 -8.91 41.00 13.18
C LYS A 171 -8.64 40.67 11.70
N ILE A 172 -8.05 39.51 11.42
CA ILE A 172 -7.87 39.01 10.05
C ILE A 172 -9.17 38.30 9.66
N ALA A 173 -9.86 38.81 8.64
CA ALA A 173 -11.11 38.24 8.18
C ALA A 173 -10.90 36.80 7.65
N PRO A 174 -11.81 35.85 7.96
CA PRO A 174 -11.76 34.51 7.41
C PRO A 174 -11.92 34.53 5.89
N GLY A 175 -11.19 33.67 5.19
CA GLY A 175 -11.23 33.60 3.73
C GLY A 175 -9.96 32.97 3.12
N PRO A 176 -9.70 33.19 1.82
CA PRO A 176 -8.51 32.68 1.13
C PRO A 176 -7.18 33.01 1.84
N ILE A 177 -7.13 34.16 2.52
CA ILE A 177 -5.99 34.64 3.32
C ILE A 177 -5.55 33.60 4.37
N TYR A 178 -6.49 32.87 4.99
CA TYR A 178 -6.13 31.86 6.00
C TYR A 178 -5.36 30.70 5.37
N SER A 179 -5.71 30.30 4.14
CA SER A 179 -4.98 29.25 3.41
C SER A 179 -3.58 29.71 3.02
N GLU A 180 -3.44 30.98 2.60
CA GLU A 180 -2.13 31.55 2.25
C GLU A 180 -1.22 31.69 3.46
N LEU A 181 -1.74 32.22 4.57
CA LEU A 181 -1.02 32.27 5.84
C LEU A 181 -0.71 30.85 6.33
N GLN A 182 -1.64 29.90 6.20
CA GLN A 182 -1.39 28.51 6.59
C GLN A 182 -0.25 27.87 5.78
N GLN A 183 -0.12 28.24 4.51
CA GLN A 183 0.98 27.81 3.63
C GLN A 183 2.31 28.52 3.95
N GLY A 184 2.35 29.40 4.95
CA GLY A 184 3.54 30.15 5.33
C GLY A 184 3.88 31.30 4.37
N LYS A 185 2.92 31.76 3.55
CA LYS A 185 3.12 32.90 2.67
C LYS A 185 3.07 34.21 3.47
N LYS A 186 3.77 35.23 2.98
CA LYS A 186 3.57 36.61 3.44
C LYS A 186 2.34 37.19 2.76
N VAL A 187 1.39 37.68 3.54
CA VAL A 187 0.12 38.23 3.04
C VAL A 187 0.00 39.69 3.47
N VAL A 188 -0.39 40.54 2.53
CA VAL A 188 -0.72 41.95 2.76
C VAL A 188 -2.24 42.08 2.76
N LEU A 189 -2.81 42.59 3.85
CA LEU A 189 -4.24 42.83 3.97
C LEU A 189 -4.65 44.11 3.23
N ALA A 190 -5.95 44.24 2.97
CA ALA A 190 -6.53 45.44 2.36
C ALA A 190 -6.31 46.72 3.20
N ASP A 191 -6.08 46.59 4.51
CA ASP A 191 -5.75 47.70 5.41
C ASP A 191 -4.23 48.00 5.48
N GLY A 192 -3.42 47.39 4.63
CA GLY A 192 -1.97 47.61 4.51
C GLY A 192 -1.12 46.81 5.51
N ARG A 193 -1.72 46.09 6.47
CA ARG A 193 -0.96 45.25 7.41
C ARG A 193 -0.37 44.05 6.69
N THR A 194 0.88 43.71 7.03
CA THR A 194 1.60 42.57 6.47
C THR A 194 1.82 41.51 7.55
N PHE A 195 1.53 40.25 7.22
CA PHE A 195 1.68 39.11 8.13
C PHE A 195 2.53 38.01 7.48
N ASP A 196 3.43 37.42 8.25
CA ASP A 196 4.15 36.20 7.84
C ASP A 196 3.38 34.96 8.32
N GLY A 197 2.92 34.14 7.38
CA GLY A 197 2.15 32.93 7.68
C GLY A 197 2.84 31.95 8.63
N LYS A 198 4.18 31.97 8.72
CA LYS A 198 4.94 31.18 9.69
C LYS A 198 4.56 31.49 11.14
N GLU A 199 4.11 32.70 11.42
CA GLU A 199 3.68 33.11 12.75
C GLU A 199 2.28 32.58 13.13
N PHE A 200 1.53 32.05 12.17
CA PHE A 200 0.16 31.57 12.34
C PHE A 200 0.06 30.04 12.24
N CYS A 201 1.18 29.35 12.06
CA CYS A 201 1.20 27.90 11.92
C CYS A 201 2.05 27.24 12.98
N GLY A 202 1.50 26.16 13.56
CA GLY A 202 2.30 25.21 14.34
C GLY A 202 3.37 24.50 13.51
N PRO A 203 4.14 23.58 14.11
CA PRO A 203 5.16 22.82 13.39
C PRO A 203 4.53 21.99 12.25
N PRO A 204 5.26 21.77 11.13
CA PRO A 204 4.81 20.91 10.04
C PRO A 204 4.41 19.52 10.54
N ARG A 205 3.34 18.97 9.96
CA ARG A 205 2.82 17.66 10.33
C ARG A 205 3.35 16.63 9.35
N LYS A 206 4.17 15.70 9.86
CA LYS A 206 4.78 14.65 9.05
C LYS A 206 3.73 13.80 8.32
N GLY A 207 3.91 13.66 7.02
CA GLY A 207 3.13 12.76 6.18
C GLY A 207 3.23 11.30 6.65
N GLU A 208 2.22 10.51 6.32
CA GLU A 208 2.21 9.07 6.60
C GLU A 208 2.90 8.28 5.50
N SER A 209 3.51 7.16 5.86
CA SER A 209 4.21 6.27 4.93
C SER A 209 3.85 4.80 5.14
N PHE A 210 3.51 4.15 4.04
CA PHE A 210 3.11 2.75 3.95
C PHE A 210 4.02 2.02 2.97
N VAL A 211 4.45 0.82 3.34
CA VAL A 211 5.27 -0.05 2.49
C VAL A 211 4.60 -1.41 2.36
N TYR A 212 4.47 -1.87 1.12
CA TYR A 212 3.97 -3.20 0.77
C TYR A 212 5.10 -4.01 0.15
N CYS A 213 5.58 -5.00 0.90
CA CYS A 213 6.73 -5.83 0.56
C CYS A 213 6.38 -7.31 0.77
N THR A 214 5.69 -7.90 -0.20
CA THR A 214 5.35 -9.34 -0.17
C THR A 214 6.48 -10.18 -0.79
N ASP A 215 6.16 -11.40 -1.20
CA ASP A 215 6.96 -12.39 -1.93
C ASP A 215 8.44 -12.03 -2.11
N THR A 216 9.22 -12.29 -1.08
CA THR A 216 10.65 -12.07 -1.01
C THR A 216 11.25 -12.87 0.14
N VAL A 217 12.45 -13.41 -0.07
CA VAL A 217 13.35 -13.72 1.05
C VAL A 217 13.92 -12.42 1.62
N PHE A 218 14.50 -12.46 2.82
CA PHE A 218 15.20 -11.30 3.40
C PHE A 218 16.10 -10.60 2.37
N SER A 219 15.92 -9.29 2.21
CA SER A 219 16.68 -8.48 1.27
C SER A 219 16.96 -7.07 1.79
N GLU A 220 18.17 -6.57 1.55
CA GLU A 220 18.57 -5.20 1.88
C GLU A 220 17.74 -4.13 1.16
N SER A 221 17.22 -4.49 -0.02
CA SER A 221 16.29 -3.65 -0.78
C SER A 221 14.98 -3.45 -0.02
N ALA A 222 14.41 -4.50 0.58
CA ALA A 222 13.23 -4.41 1.43
C ALA A 222 13.49 -3.53 2.66
N VAL A 223 14.66 -3.66 3.30
CA VAL A 223 15.08 -2.81 4.42
C VAL A 223 15.16 -1.34 4.00
N SER A 224 15.83 -1.06 2.88
CA SER A 224 16.06 0.28 2.33
C SER A 224 14.74 0.96 1.94
N LEU A 225 13.85 0.23 1.24
CA LEU A 225 12.53 0.71 0.88
C LEU A 225 11.69 1.05 2.13
N SER A 226 11.83 0.23 3.19
CA SER A 226 11.07 0.36 4.43
C SER A 226 11.60 1.42 5.39
N LYS A 227 12.73 2.07 5.08
CA LYS A 227 13.42 2.96 6.02
C LYS A 227 12.51 4.06 6.59
N ASN A 228 12.37 4.07 7.92
CA ASN A 228 11.55 4.99 8.71
C ASN A 228 10.08 5.04 8.28
N ALA A 229 9.53 3.95 7.73
CA ALA A 229 8.12 3.87 7.39
C ALA A 229 7.23 3.88 8.65
N ASP A 230 6.01 4.39 8.55
CA ASP A 230 5.04 4.27 9.64
C ASP A 230 4.46 2.85 9.68
N LEU A 231 4.22 2.23 8.52
CA LEU A 231 3.74 0.87 8.41
C LEU A 231 4.49 0.08 7.32
N LEU A 232 4.99 -1.09 7.69
CA LEU A 232 5.47 -2.13 6.78
C LEU A 232 4.48 -3.29 6.78
N VAL A 233 3.96 -3.64 5.61
CA VAL A 233 3.29 -4.92 5.34
C VAL A 233 4.31 -5.84 4.70
N HIS A 234 4.63 -6.94 5.36
CA HIS A 234 5.63 -7.90 4.90
C HIS A 234 5.06 -9.31 4.81
N GLU A 235 5.48 -10.10 3.82
CA GLU A 235 5.16 -11.52 3.81
C GLU A 235 5.83 -12.25 4.98
N SER A 236 5.18 -13.29 5.48
CA SER A 236 5.72 -14.20 6.49
C SER A 236 5.21 -15.60 6.17
N THR A 237 5.54 -16.09 4.97
CA THR A 237 5.01 -17.34 4.45
C THR A 237 5.32 -18.52 5.36
N PHE A 238 6.45 -18.49 6.07
CA PHE A 238 6.94 -19.58 6.93
C PHE A 238 7.20 -19.15 8.39
N SER A 239 7.09 -20.10 9.31
CA SER A 239 7.66 -20.03 10.66
C SER A 239 9.19 -20.10 10.59
N VAL A 240 9.87 -19.71 11.67
CA VAL A 240 11.31 -19.95 11.84
C VAL A 240 11.69 -21.44 11.74
N GLU A 241 10.80 -22.37 12.12
CA GLU A 241 11.07 -23.82 12.03
C GLU A 241 11.17 -24.30 10.57
N ASP A 242 10.53 -23.57 9.64
CA ASP A 242 10.48 -23.88 8.21
C ASP A 242 11.50 -23.04 7.40
N GLU A 243 12.57 -22.52 8.03
CA GLU A 243 13.53 -21.60 7.41
C GLU A 243 14.17 -22.16 6.13
N SER A 244 14.52 -23.45 6.08
CA SER A 244 15.05 -24.08 4.86
C SER A 244 14.08 -23.97 3.68
N MET A 245 12.77 -24.13 3.94
CA MET A 245 11.74 -24.01 2.91
C MET A 245 11.55 -22.55 2.46
N ALA A 246 11.68 -21.60 3.38
CA ALA A 246 11.66 -20.17 3.06
C ALA A 246 12.78 -19.83 2.07
N TYR A 247 14.01 -20.28 2.33
CA TYR A 247 15.13 -20.06 1.41
C TYR A 247 14.96 -20.76 0.05
N GLU A 248 14.53 -22.03 0.05
CA GLU A 248 14.30 -22.79 -1.19
C GLU A 248 13.25 -22.12 -2.08
N LYS A 249 12.18 -21.60 -1.46
CA LYS A 249 11.08 -20.97 -2.18
C LYS A 249 11.25 -19.47 -2.39
N LEU A 250 12.33 -18.87 -1.88
CA LEU A 250 12.59 -17.43 -1.88
C LEU A 250 11.45 -16.62 -1.24
N HIS A 251 11.01 -17.08 -0.07
CA HIS A 251 10.06 -16.42 0.82
C HIS A 251 10.70 -16.09 2.16
N SER A 252 9.96 -15.39 3.02
CA SER A 252 10.43 -14.99 4.34
C SER A 252 9.84 -15.84 5.46
N THR A 253 10.65 -16.02 6.51
CA THR A 253 10.15 -16.44 7.82
C THR A 253 9.62 -15.25 8.62
N THR A 254 8.89 -15.54 9.70
CA THR A 254 8.48 -14.57 10.74
C THR A 254 9.65 -13.72 11.24
N ILE A 255 10.80 -14.34 11.48
CA ILE A 255 12.02 -13.67 11.96
C ILE A 255 12.63 -12.77 10.89
N MET A 256 12.62 -13.18 9.62
CA MET A 256 13.11 -12.35 8.52
C MET A 256 12.27 -11.08 8.35
N ALA A 257 10.93 -11.21 8.37
CA ALA A 257 10.02 -10.06 8.30
C ALA A 257 10.22 -9.09 9.48
N ALA A 258 10.31 -9.62 10.71
CA ALA A 258 10.54 -8.81 11.90
C ALA A 258 11.92 -8.13 11.91
N LYS A 259 12.96 -8.81 11.42
CA LYS A 259 14.29 -8.20 11.22
C LYS A 259 14.25 -7.07 10.20
N THR A 260 13.53 -7.22 9.08
CA THR A 260 13.35 -6.13 8.11
C THR A 260 12.73 -4.90 8.75
N ALA A 261 11.68 -5.08 9.57
CA ALA A 261 11.04 -3.98 10.30
C ALA A 261 12.00 -3.30 11.30
N LEU A 262 12.75 -4.09 12.07
CA LEU A 262 13.72 -3.60 13.04
C LEU A 262 14.85 -2.80 12.38
N LEU A 263 15.50 -3.38 11.36
CA LEU A 263 16.63 -2.76 10.66
C LEU A 263 16.23 -1.50 9.88
N SER A 264 14.99 -1.44 9.40
CA SER A 264 14.46 -0.27 8.70
C SER A 264 13.97 0.83 9.64
N ASN A 265 13.94 0.60 10.96
CA ASN A 265 13.33 1.51 11.93
C ASN A 265 11.89 1.88 11.55
N THR A 266 11.12 0.89 11.09
CA THR A 266 9.69 1.05 10.83
C THR A 266 8.95 1.14 12.17
N LYS A 267 7.83 1.88 12.22
CA LYS A 267 7.04 1.98 13.46
C LYS A 267 6.18 0.75 13.72
N LYS A 268 5.50 0.22 12.70
CA LYS A 268 4.53 -0.89 12.79
C LYS A 268 4.80 -1.95 11.72
N LEU A 269 4.74 -3.23 12.08
CA LEU A 269 4.81 -4.36 11.14
C LEU A 269 3.46 -5.08 11.10
N ILE A 270 2.97 -5.40 9.91
CA ILE A 270 1.88 -6.36 9.72
C ILE A 270 2.38 -7.50 8.85
N ILE A 271 2.35 -8.72 9.40
CA ILE A 271 2.70 -9.93 8.66
C ILE A 271 1.48 -10.49 7.91
N THR A 272 1.66 -10.85 6.65
CA THR A 272 0.63 -11.39 5.76
C THR A 272 1.18 -12.55 4.91
N HIS A 273 0.43 -13.00 3.90
CA HIS A 273 0.85 -14.01 2.93
C HIS A 273 1.26 -15.31 3.62
N LEU A 274 0.39 -15.82 4.51
CA LEU A 274 0.71 -16.99 5.31
C LEU A 274 0.52 -18.27 4.51
N SER A 275 1.42 -19.24 4.69
CA SER A 275 1.20 -20.56 4.13
C SER A 275 -0.11 -21.17 4.67
N PRO A 276 -0.97 -21.76 3.80
CA PRO A 276 -2.19 -22.45 4.20
C PRO A 276 -1.97 -23.60 5.20
N ARG A 277 -0.72 -24.03 5.41
CA ARG A 277 -0.37 -25.03 6.42
C ARG A 277 -0.56 -24.53 7.85
N TYR A 278 -0.55 -23.22 8.10
CA TYR A 278 -0.73 -22.70 9.45
C TYR A 278 -2.21 -22.46 9.71
N THR A 279 -2.84 -23.45 10.33
CA THR A 279 -4.26 -23.40 10.71
C THR A 279 -4.39 -23.55 12.22
N ASN A 280 -5.56 -23.20 12.77
CA ASN A 280 -5.84 -23.40 14.19
C ASN A 280 -5.91 -24.87 14.61
N LYS A 281 -5.75 -25.82 13.67
CA LYS A 281 -5.75 -27.27 13.91
C LYS A 281 -4.36 -27.89 13.88
N ASN A 282 -3.34 -27.13 13.47
CA ASN A 282 -1.98 -27.63 13.32
C ASN A 282 -1.10 -27.19 14.49
N ALA A 283 0.07 -27.81 14.62
CA ALA A 283 1.01 -27.55 15.72
C ALA A 283 1.44 -26.08 15.80
N ILE A 284 1.69 -25.45 14.65
CA ILE A 284 1.94 -24.02 14.53
C ILE A 284 0.68 -23.35 14.00
N THR A 285 0.14 -22.41 14.78
CA THR A 285 -1.01 -21.60 14.39
C THR A 285 -0.57 -20.22 13.88
N PRO A 286 -1.44 -19.48 13.18
CA PRO A 286 -1.14 -18.08 12.84
C PRO A 286 -0.82 -17.21 14.06
N SER A 287 -1.37 -17.52 15.23
CA SER A 287 -1.05 -16.79 16.46
C SER A 287 0.38 -17.05 16.93
N ASP A 288 0.95 -18.22 16.64
CA ASP A 288 2.32 -18.55 17.03
C ASP A 288 3.31 -17.85 16.10
N LEU A 289 2.99 -17.74 14.81
CA LEU A 289 3.75 -16.90 13.87
C LEU A 289 3.83 -15.43 14.32
N LEU A 290 2.72 -14.89 14.83
CA LEU A 290 2.69 -13.54 15.39
C LEU A 290 3.63 -13.42 16.60
N LYS A 291 3.56 -14.37 17.54
CA LYS A 291 4.43 -14.38 18.73
C LYS A 291 5.91 -14.50 18.34
N GLU A 292 6.25 -15.30 17.34
CA GLU A 292 7.61 -15.41 16.81
C GLU A 292 8.13 -14.05 16.33
N ALA A 293 7.36 -13.36 15.49
CA ALA A 293 7.75 -12.05 14.97
C ALA A 293 7.85 -11.00 16.10
N GLN A 294 6.93 -11.02 17.07
CA GLN A 294 6.91 -10.10 18.21
C GLN A 294 8.12 -10.24 19.15
N LYS A 295 8.79 -11.40 19.18
CA LYS A 295 10.05 -11.56 19.93
C LYS A 295 11.19 -10.68 19.37
N VAL A 296 11.15 -10.37 18.07
CA VAL A 296 12.16 -9.53 17.40
C VAL A 296 11.67 -8.10 17.24
N PHE A 297 10.39 -7.91 16.89
CA PHE A 297 9.78 -6.61 16.69
C PHE A 297 8.41 -6.56 17.40
N PRO A 298 8.32 -6.08 18.65
CA PRO A 298 7.10 -6.16 19.46
C PRO A 298 5.86 -5.51 18.83
N ASN A 299 6.03 -4.42 18.07
CA ASN A 299 4.92 -3.73 17.38
C ASN A 299 4.51 -4.42 16.06
N THR A 300 4.36 -5.75 16.12
CA THR A 300 3.92 -6.59 15.02
C THR A 300 2.46 -7.01 15.21
N TYR A 301 1.72 -7.04 14.11
CA TYR A 301 0.34 -7.53 14.03
C TYR A 301 0.20 -8.57 12.92
N LEU A 302 -0.83 -9.39 13.02
CA LEU A 302 -1.15 -10.43 12.07
C LEU A 302 -2.30 -9.99 11.16
N ALA A 303 -2.08 -9.98 9.85
CA ALA A 303 -3.13 -9.74 8.88
C ALA A 303 -4.22 -10.83 8.94
N LYS A 304 -5.46 -10.41 8.70
CA LYS A 304 -6.62 -11.27 8.47
C LYS A 304 -7.43 -10.66 7.35
N ASP A 305 -8.13 -11.48 6.58
CA ASP A 305 -9.07 -10.97 5.59
C ASP A 305 -10.06 -10.01 6.28
N PHE A 306 -10.32 -8.88 5.63
CA PHE A 306 -11.13 -7.74 6.08
C PHE A 306 -10.59 -6.95 7.28
N LEU A 307 -9.40 -7.29 7.80
CA LEU A 307 -8.72 -6.45 8.78
C LEU A 307 -8.49 -5.06 8.17
N THR A 308 -9.01 -4.03 8.82
CA THR A 308 -8.69 -2.64 8.52
C THR A 308 -7.72 -2.11 9.57
N ALA A 309 -6.66 -1.44 9.12
CA ALA A 309 -5.68 -0.83 10.01
C ALA A 309 -5.33 0.59 9.57
N GLU A 310 -5.17 1.47 10.56
CA GLU A 310 -4.59 2.79 10.34
C GLU A 310 -3.05 2.67 10.24
N ILE A 311 -2.44 3.52 9.41
CA ILE A 311 -0.99 3.51 9.22
C ILE A 311 -0.25 3.92 10.50
N LYS A 312 -0.74 4.95 11.20
CA LYS A 312 -0.13 5.46 12.45
C LYS A 312 -0.58 4.69 13.69
#